data_AF-K1LKE6-F1
#
_entry.id   AF-K1LKE6-F1
#
_cell.length_a   1.000
_cell.length_b   1.000
_cell.length_c   1.000
_cell.angle_alpha   90.00
_cell.angle_beta   90.00
_cell.angle_gamma   90.00
#
_symmetry.space_group_name_H-M   'P 1'
#
loop_
_entity.id
_entity.type
_entity.pdbx_description
1 polymer ?
#
loop_
_entity_poly.entity_id
_entity_poly.type
_entity_poly.pdbx_seq_one_letter_code
_entity_poly.pdbx_strand_id
1 'polypeptide(L)'
;MRNLINIVRHGVRNPRYYIESLNINWWILQLGMALVTLILAISTMLKVTPLIQQISTEMSEAIEYLPNYEIQNNVLQLEENSKPLYYEGSYFKLIIDDDLKRESLNQRALNEERPSTLKSTKFLSLFILQDDVTAVLNQQVITIPNGQYLVGNPHRLKLLLDYPQTNQISMFLSIVFSYFMMFFIRYWFDLILINGIAGLFNFRLTRPILWRDRLKIMTVISYAPVLLLEAVSWIFPLISSSFLILSTLCLVIFFICLRNHTHYIQFIMKTLDIDIDSVQDEIKRQMDELNQRENSNQQNKETDQKRSTDVVDLYPKNEDNPSDKDRDK
;
A
#
# COMPACT_ATOMS: atom_id res chain seq x y z
N MET A 1 0.89 -2.84 21.74
CA MET A 1 1.96 -1.95 21.20
C MET A 1 3.21 -1.89 22.07
N ARG A 2 3.11 -1.62 23.39
CA ARG A 2 4.29 -1.54 24.27
C ARG A 2 5.22 -2.76 24.18
N ASN A 3 4.65 -3.97 24.21
CA ASN A 3 5.41 -5.22 24.08
C ASN A 3 6.13 -5.33 22.72
N LEU A 4 5.48 -4.89 21.64
CA LEU A 4 6.08 -4.88 20.30
C LEU A 4 7.28 -3.94 20.23
N ILE A 5 7.13 -2.71 20.76
CA ILE A 5 8.20 -1.71 20.80
C ILE A 5 9.38 -2.22 21.63
N ASN A 6 9.11 -2.84 22.78
CA ASN A 6 10.15 -3.45 23.60
C ASN A 6 10.88 -4.57 22.86
N ILE A 7 10.15 -5.45 22.18
CA ILE A 7 10.75 -6.54 21.40
C ILE A 7 11.63 -6.00 20.27
N VAL A 8 11.19 -4.96 19.55
CA VAL A 8 12.02 -4.32 18.51
C VAL A 8 13.26 -3.69 19.12
N ARG A 9 13.11 -2.92 20.21
CA ARG A 9 14.22 -2.24 20.90
C ARG A 9 15.25 -3.21 21.45
N HIS A 10 14.80 -4.28 22.10
CA HIS A 10 15.69 -5.33 22.64
C HIS A 10 16.24 -6.21 21.52
N GLY A 11 15.47 -6.47 20.46
CA GLY A 11 15.87 -7.22 19.27
C GLY A 11 17.04 -6.58 18.52
N VAL A 12 17.07 -5.25 18.42
CA VAL A 12 18.20 -4.51 17.82
C VAL A 12 19.51 -4.76 18.58
N ARG A 13 19.45 -4.94 19.92
CA ARG A 13 20.63 -5.22 20.75
C ARG A 13 20.96 -6.72 20.81
N ASN A 14 19.93 -7.56 20.87
CA ASN A 14 20.05 -9.00 20.91
C ASN A 14 18.95 -9.63 20.03
N PRO A 15 19.29 -10.09 18.81
CA PRO A 15 18.31 -10.59 17.84
C PRO A 15 17.43 -11.74 18.33
N ARG A 16 17.82 -12.47 19.38
CA ARG A 16 17.00 -13.56 19.95
C ARG A 16 15.61 -13.07 20.38
N TYR A 17 15.48 -11.85 20.88
CA TYR A 17 14.20 -11.31 21.38
C TYR A 17 13.12 -11.27 20.29
N TYR A 18 13.49 -11.30 19.00
CA TYR A 18 12.51 -11.38 17.92
C TYR A 18 11.67 -12.66 17.95
N ILE A 19 12.12 -13.74 18.59
CA ILE A 19 11.32 -14.97 18.76
C ILE A 19 10.14 -14.76 19.71
N GLU A 20 10.25 -13.82 20.66
CA GLU A 20 9.12 -13.48 21.55
C GLU A 20 7.94 -12.86 20.78
N SER A 21 8.15 -12.46 19.51
CA SER A 21 7.07 -12.01 18.63
C SER A 21 6.01 -13.07 18.36
N LEU A 22 6.31 -14.37 18.55
CA LEU A 22 5.34 -15.45 18.40
C LEU A 22 4.13 -15.29 19.34
N ASN A 23 4.38 -14.73 20.52
CA ASN A 23 3.38 -14.47 21.56
C ASN A 23 2.56 -13.19 21.30
N ILE A 24 2.91 -12.41 20.27
CA ILE A 24 2.17 -11.20 19.92
C ILE A 24 0.96 -11.55 19.04
N ASN A 25 -0.18 -10.95 19.38
CA ASN A 25 -1.39 -11.03 18.56
C ASN A 25 -1.15 -10.46 17.16
N TRP A 26 -1.60 -11.18 16.14
CA TRP A 26 -1.39 -10.82 14.73
C TRP A 26 -1.85 -9.39 14.40
N TRP A 27 -2.98 -8.96 14.96
CA TRP A 27 -3.50 -7.60 14.80
C TRP A 27 -2.54 -6.50 15.24
N ILE A 28 -1.77 -6.73 16.32
CA ILE A 28 -0.78 -5.76 16.81
C ILE A 28 0.38 -5.64 15.83
N LEU A 29 0.73 -6.73 15.13
CA LEU A 29 1.73 -6.70 14.07
C LEU A 29 1.20 -5.91 12.86
N GLN A 30 -0.07 -6.09 12.48
CA GLN A 30 -0.68 -5.29 11.41
C GLN A 30 -0.63 -3.79 11.71
N LEU A 31 -0.93 -3.40 12.95
CA LEU A 31 -0.83 -2.00 13.39
C LEU A 31 0.63 -1.49 13.33
N GLY A 32 1.60 -2.33 13.69
CA GLY A 32 3.03 -2.01 13.55
C GLY A 32 3.44 -1.78 12.10
N MET A 33 3.00 -2.65 11.18
CA MET A 33 3.25 -2.48 9.74
C MET A 33 2.62 -1.19 9.22
N ALA A 34 1.36 -0.92 9.57
CA ALA A 34 0.69 0.31 9.18
C ALA A 34 1.43 1.55 9.71
N LEU A 35 1.95 1.51 10.94
CA LEU A 35 2.73 2.63 11.48
C LEU A 35 4.03 2.87 10.68
N VAL A 36 4.76 1.80 10.36
CA VAL A 36 6.00 1.91 9.58
C VAL A 36 5.69 2.44 8.18
N THR A 37 4.66 1.93 7.50
CA THR A 37 4.30 2.38 6.15
C THR A 37 3.75 3.80 6.14
N LEU A 38 3.10 4.24 7.22
CA LEU A 38 2.68 5.63 7.40
C LEU A 38 3.89 6.56 7.52
N ILE A 39 4.92 6.17 8.27
CA ILE A 39 6.17 6.92 8.36
C ILE A 39 6.83 7.04 6.98
N LEU A 40 6.87 5.95 6.20
CA LEU A 40 7.39 5.97 4.82
C LEU A 40 6.59 6.91 3.92
N ALA A 41 5.27 6.90 4.02
CA ALA A 41 4.37 7.75 3.25
C ALA A 41 4.59 9.23 3.56
N ILE A 42 4.64 9.59 4.84
CA ILE A 42 4.92 10.95 5.30
C ILE A 42 6.32 11.39 4.82
N SER A 43 7.32 10.54 5.01
CA SER A 43 8.69 10.80 4.56
C SER A 43 8.77 11.10 3.05
N THR A 44 8.10 10.28 2.24
CA THR A 44 8.04 10.46 0.78
C THR A 44 7.32 11.75 0.41
N MET A 45 6.21 12.06 1.09
CA MET A 45 5.50 13.31 0.87
C MET A 45 6.40 14.51 1.14
N LEU A 46 7.14 14.53 2.26
CA LEU A 46 8.06 15.62 2.59
C LEU A 46 9.12 15.85 1.51
N LYS A 47 9.59 14.79 0.83
CA LYS A 47 10.54 14.89 -0.28
C LYS A 47 9.92 15.54 -1.53
N VAL A 48 8.61 15.35 -1.76
CA VAL A 48 7.90 15.83 -2.96
C VAL A 48 7.18 17.17 -2.73
N THR A 49 6.92 17.55 -1.47
CA THR A 49 6.25 18.80 -1.10
C THR A 49 6.82 20.04 -1.80
N PRO A 50 8.16 20.26 -1.89
CA PRO A 50 8.69 21.46 -2.55
C PRO A 50 8.28 21.56 -4.02
N LEU A 51 8.27 20.44 -4.74
CA LEU A 51 7.83 20.38 -6.14
C LEU A 51 6.35 20.72 -6.26
N ILE A 52 5.50 20.16 -5.39
CA ILE A 52 4.05 20.42 -5.38
C ILE A 52 3.78 21.90 -5.07
N GLN A 53 4.47 22.46 -4.08
CA GLN A 53 4.35 23.87 -3.74
C GLN A 53 4.76 24.77 -4.91
N GLN A 54 5.86 24.46 -5.58
CA GLN A 54 6.30 25.24 -6.74
C GLN A 54 5.31 25.17 -7.90
N ILE A 55 4.79 23.99 -8.23
CA ILE A 55 3.72 23.84 -9.23
C ILE A 55 2.48 24.65 -8.82
N SER A 56 2.09 24.59 -7.55
CA SER A 56 0.94 25.30 -7.02
C SER A 56 1.11 26.83 -7.05
N THR A 57 2.33 27.33 -6.88
CA THR A 57 2.65 28.76 -7.03
C THR A 57 2.59 29.16 -8.50
N GLU A 58 3.24 28.41 -9.39
CA GLU A 58 3.25 28.68 -10.84
C GLU A 58 1.83 28.65 -11.44
N MET A 59 0.96 27.73 -10.97
CA MET A 59 -0.45 27.71 -11.36
C MET A 59 -1.21 28.97 -10.94
N SER A 60 -0.95 29.46 -9.74
CA SER A 60 -1.61 30.66 -9.21
C SER A 60 -1.14 31.92 -9.93
N GLU A 61 0.16 32.02 -10.22
CA GLU A 61 0.71 33.10 -11.05
C GLU A 61 0.11 33.11 -12.47
N ALA A 62 -0.14 31.94 -13.07
CA ALA A 62 -0.76 31.84 -14.38
C ALA A 62 -2.19 32.44 -14.43
N ILE A 63 -2.88 32.52 -13.28
CA ILE A 63 -4.22 33.11 -13.18
C ILE A 63 -4.20 34.60 -13.55
N GLU A 64 -3.13 35.32 -13.24
CA GLU A 64 -2.99 36.75 -13.53
C GLU A 64 -2.97 37.07 -15.03
N TYR A 65 -2.61 36.08 -15.85
CA TYR A 65 -2.46 36.21 -17.30
C TYR A 65 -3.60 35.57 -18.11
N LEU A 66 -4.66 35.11 -17.45
CA LEU A 66 -5.76 34.43 -18.15
C LEU A 66 -6.47 35.38 -19.13
N PRO A 67 -6.57 35.00 -20.42
CA PRO A 67 -7.37 35.75 -21.37
C PRO A 67 -8.86 35.52 -21.08
N ASN A 68 -9.71 36.43 -21.55
CA ASN A 68 -11.14 36.16 -21.58
C ASN A 68 -11.45 35.24 -22.77
N TYR A 69 -12.13 34.13 -22.48
CA TYR A 69 -12.51 33.14 -23.47
C TYR A 69 -13.79 32.41 -23.06
N GLU A 70 -14.40 31.70 -24.00
CA GLU A 70 -15.50 30.78 -23.71
C GLU A 70 -15.38 29.53 -24.60
N ILE A 71 -15.75 28.37 -24.07
CA ILE A 71 -15.91 27.16 -24.86
C ILE A 71 -17.39 26.99 -25.19
N GLN A 72 -17.76 27.31 -26.43
CA GLN A 72 -19.11 27.15 -26.95
C GLN A 72 -19.15 26.01 -27.98
N ASN A 73 -20.13 25.10 -27.88
CA ASN A 73 -20.26 23.94 -28.78
C ASN A 73 -18.97 23.11 -28.92
N ASN A 74 -18.24 22.92 -27.81
CA ASN A 74 -16.95 22.23 -27.75
C ASN A 74 -15.80 22.91 -28.52
N VAL A 75 -15.94 24.18 -28.88
CA VAL A 75 -14.92 24.98 -29.55
C VAL A 75 -14.49 26.13 -28.65
N LEU A 76 -13.19 26.26 -28.42
CA LEU A 76 -12.60 27.40 -27.72
C LEU A 76 -12.69 28.67 -28.61
N GLN A 77 -13.20 29.76 -28.05
CA GLN A 77 -13.27 31.06 -28.69
C GLN A 77 -12.69 32.13 -27.75
N LEU A 78 -11.65 32.84 -28.21
CA LEU A 78 -11.14 34.03 -27.51
C LEU A 78 -12.05 35.24 -27.83
N GLU A 79 -12.20 36.17 -26.87
CA GLU A 79 -12.87 37.46 -27.15
C GLU A 79 -12.10 38.28 -28.19
N GLU A 80 -12.76 39.16 -28.95
CA GLU A 80 -12.21 39.92 -30.11
C GLU A 80 -10.93 40.74 -29.84
N ASN A 81 -10.49 40.88 -28.58
CA ASN A 81 -9.24 41.55 -28.20
C ASN A 81 -8.33 40.72 -27.27
N SER A 82 -8.70 39.47 -26.99
CA SER A 82 -7.92 38.55 -26.16
C SER A 82 -6.81 37.92 -26.98
N LYS A 83 -5.58 37.90 -26.44
CA LYS A 83 -4.44 37.20 -27.04
C LYS A 83 -4.37 35.76 -26.50
N PRO A 84 -3.87 34.80 -27.30
CA PRO A 84 -3.59 33.47 -26.80
C PRO A 84 -2.56 33.51 -25.67
N LEU A 85 -2.71 32.61 -24.69
CA LEU A 85 -1.85 32.53 -23.52
C LEU A 85 -0.81 31.43 -23.70
N TYR A 86 0.45 31.79 -23.49
CA TYR A 86 1.58 30.88 -23.44
C TYR A 86 2.34 31.11 -22.14
N TYR A 87 1.87 30.51 -21.04
CA TYR A 87 2.55 30.57 -19.75
C TYR A 87 3.48 29.37 -19.57
N GLU A 88 4.75 29.63 -19.21
CA GLU A 88 5.75 28.59 -18.99
C GLU A 88 6.56 28.86 -17.72
N GLY A 89 6.32 28.05 -16.70
CA GLY A 89 7.07 28.02 -15.45
C GLY A 89 8.21 27.00 -15.47
N SER A 90 8.79 26.73 -14.30
CA SER A 90 9.85 25.71 -14.15
C SER A 90 9.29 24.30 -14.28
N TYR A 91 8.10 24.05 -13.73
CA TYR A 91 7.47 22.72 -13.68
C TYR A 91 6.05 22.67 -14.25
N PHE A 92 5.39 23.83 -14.36
CA PHE A 92 4.06 23.98 -14.92
C PHE A 92 4.07 24.72 -16.27
N LYS A 93 3.14 24.39 -17.16
CA LYS A 93 2.93 25.06 -18.44
C LYS A 93 1.45 25.14 -18.74
N LEU A 94 0.97 26.29 -19.19
CA LEU A 94 -0.42 26.51 -19.59
C LEU A 94 -0.44 27.16 -20.97
N ILE A 95 -1.14 26.53 -21.91
CA ILE A 95 -1.41 27.09 -23.23
C ILE A 95 -2.91 27.19 -23.44
N ILE A 96 -3.37 28.36 -23.87
CA ILE A 96 -4.75 28.62 -24.28
C ILE A 96 -4.69 29.28 -25.66
N ASP A 97 -5.13 28.56 -26.69
CA ASP A 97 -5.02 29.00 -28.08
C ASP A 97 -6.15 28.40 -28.93
N ASP A 98 -6.92 29.27 -29.57
CA ASP A 98 -8.09 28.94 -30.40
C ASP A 98 -7.77 28.70 -31.88
N ASP A 99 -6.54 28.95 -32.32
CA ASP A 99 -6.04 28.62 -33.67
C ASP A 99 -5.43 27.21 -33.72
N LEU A 100 -4.95 26.69 -32.58
CA LEU A 100 -4.31 25.39 -32.49
C LEU A 100 -5.32 24.25 -32.31
N LYS A 101 -5.21 23.20 -33.14
CA LYS A 101 -5.99 21.95 -33.01
C LYS A 101 -5.20 20.81 -32.35
N ARG A 102 -5.88 19.81 -31.80
CA ARG A 102 -5.27 18.61 -31.18
C ARG A 102 -4.28 17.86 -32.09
N GLU A 103 -4.52 17.80 -33.39
CA GLU A 103 -3.59 17.17 -34.35
C GLU A 103 -2.20 17.83 -34.33
N SER A 104 -2.11 19.09 -33.90
CA SER A 104 -0.88 19.83 -33.67
C SER A 104 -0.06 19.30 -32.48
N LEU A 105 -0.68 18.53 -31.58
CA LEU A 105 0.00 17.82 -30.49
C LEU A 105 0.36 16.37 -30.86
N ASN A 106 -0.44 15.71 -31.70
CA ASN A 106 -0.36 14.27 -31.99
C ASN A 106 0.53 13.87 -33.17
N GLN A 107 1.10 14.81 -33.94
CA GLN A 107 2.15 14.48 -34.90
C GLN A 107 3.44 14.07 -34.16
N ARG A 108 3.48 12.80 -33.75
CA ARG A 108 4.67 12.10 -33.28
C ARG A 108 5.68 12.00 -34.43
N ALA A 109 6.91 12.41 -34.12
CA ALA A 109 8.17 12.07 -34.80
C ALA A 109 8.35 12.61 -36.23
N LEU A 110 9.48 13.29 -36.45
CA LEU A 110 10.00 13.80 -37.74
C LEU A 110 9.30 15.05 -38.29
N ASN A 111 9.57 16.20 -37.68
CA ASN A 111 10.14 17.37 -38.36
C ASN A 111 10.39 18.49 -37.35
N GLU A 112 11.58 19.06 -37.41
CA GLU A 112 12.18 19.94 -36.40
C GLU A 112 11.64 21.39 -36.42
N GLU A 113 10.50 21.65 -37.05
CA GLU A 113 10.01 23.01 -37.33
C GLU A 113 8.65 23.34 -36.69
N ARG A 114 8.46 22.94 -35.42
CA ARG A 114 7.39 23.52 -34.60
C ARG A 114 7.99 24.40 -33.50
N PRO A 115 7.34 25.53 -33.15
CA PRO A 115 7.85 26.42 -32.12
C PRO A 115 8.05 25.61 -30.83
N SER A 116 9.20 25.80 -30.19
CA SER A 116 9.62 25.14 -28.95
C SER A 116 8.57 25.23 -27.83
N THR A 117 7.64 26.18 -27.96
CA THR A 117 6.48 26.41 -27.09
C THR A 117 5.47 25.27 -27.04
N LEU A 118 5.40 24.34 -28.00
CA LEU A 118 4.41 23.24 -27.96
C LEU A 118 4.95 21.89 -27.43
N LYS A 119 6.27 21.77 -27.23
CA LYS A 119 6.85 20.57 -26.61
C LYS A 119 6.60 20.61 -25.10
N SER A 120 5.91 19.61 -24.55
CA SER A 120 5.78 19.44 -23.10
C SER A 120 7.04 18.78 -22.54
N THR A 121 8.02 19.61 -22.18
CA THR A 121 9.22 19.20 -21.43
C THR A 121 9.03 19.32 -19.91
N LYS A 122 7.92 19.90 -19.48
CA LYS A 122 7.62 20.22 -18.09
C LYS A 122 6.95 19.04 -17.37
N PHE A 123 6.98 19.08 -16.04
CA PHE A 123 6.38 18.03 -15.21
C PHE A 123 4.86 17.98 -15.38
N LEU A 124 4.21 19.15 -15.46
CA LEU A 124 2.78 19.26 -15.73
C LEU A 124 2.54 20.32 -16.80
N SER A 125 1.71 20.00 -17.78
CA SER A 125 1.27 20.94 -18.81
C SER A 125 -0.23 20.82 -19.03
N LEU A 126 -0.94 21.94 -19.14
CA LEU A 126 -2.35 22.01 -19.50
C LEU A 126 -2.47 22.73 -20.84
N PHE A 127 -3.09 22.07 -21.81
CA PHE A 127 -3.36 22.59 -23.14
C PHE A 127 -4.86 22.72 -23.31
N ILE A 128 -5.33 23.94 -23.53
CA ILE A 128 -6.70 24.27 -23.90
C ILE A 128 -6.63 24.77 -25.33
N LEU A 129 -6.97 23.89 -26.26
CA LEU A 129 -6.87 24.10 -27.69
C LEU A 129 -8.27 24.33 -28.29
N GLN A 130 -8.32 24.65 -29.59
CA GLN A 130 -9.57 24.89 -30.32
C GLN A 130 -10.60 23.78 -30.10
N ASP A 131 -10.18 22.51 -30.19
CA ASP A 131 -11.06 21.34 -30.22
C ASP A 131 -10.81 20.34 -29.07
N ASP A 132 -9.87 20.61 -28.17
CA ASP A 132 -9.46 19.65 -27.13
C ASP A 132 -8.91 20.31 -25.86
N VAL A 133 -9.07 19.60 -24.75
CA VAL A 133 -8.46 19.95 -23.46
C VAL A 133 -7.65 18.75 -22.99
N THR A 134 -6.34 18.91 -23.02
CA THR A 134 -5.39 17.83 -22.74
C THR A 134 -4.43 18.26 -21.64
N ALA A 135 -4.21 17.38 -20.66
CA ALA A 135 -3.12 17.52 -19.70
C ALA A 135 -1.96 16.60 -20.09
N VAL A 136 -0.73 17.04 -19.85
CA VAL A 136 0.46 16.21 -19.96
C VAL A 136 1.12 16.16 -18.60
N LEU A 137 1.24 14.96 -18.02
CA LEU A 137 1.92 14.74 -16.76
C LEU A 137 3.16 13.87 -17.03
N ASN A 138 4.33 14.40 -16.70
CA ASN A 138 5.61 13.73 -16.91
C ASN A 138 5.72 13.10 -18.32
N GLN A 139 5.46 13.91 -19.35
CA GLN A 139 5.47 13.53 -20.77
C GLN A 139 4.39 12.52 -21.21
N GLN A 140 3.49 12.10 -20.30
CA GLN A 140 2.35 11.26 -20.63
C GLN A 140 1.11 12.11 -20.85
N VAL A 141 0.49 11.94 -22.02
CA VAL A 141 -0.75 12.63 -22.39
C VAL A 141 -1.92 11.99 -21.65
N ILE A 142 -2.64 12.80 -20.88
CA ILE A 142 -3.85 12.44 -20.14
C ILE A 142 -4.99 13.24 -20.75
N THR A 143 -5.92 12.54 -21.40
CA THR A 143 -7.17 13.15 -21.84
C THR A 143 -8.10 13.28 -20.63
N ILE A 144 -8.56 14.50 -20.34
CA ILE A 144 -9.50 14.76 -19.24
C ILE A 144 -10.92 14.53 -19.78
N PRO A 145 -11.66 13.51 -19.32
CA PRO A 145 -13.04 13.32 -19.73
C PRO A 145 -13.85 14.56 -19.37
N ASN A 146 -14.58 15.12 -20.34
CA ASN A 146 -15.33 16.37 -20.17
C ASN A 146 -14.46 17.57 -19.71
N GLY A 147 -13.16 17.58 -20.04
CA GLY A 147 -12.23 18.64 -19.64
C GLY A 147 -12.71 20.04 -20.02
N GLN A 148 -13.39 20.17 -21.17
CA GLN A 148 -14.01 21.41 -21.64
C GLN A 148 -15.06 21.99 -20.66
N TYR A 149 -15.73 21.16 -19.85
CA TYR A 149 -16.64 21.67 -18.81
C TYR A 149 -15.87 22.30 -17.65
N LEU A 150 -14.73 21.70 -17.27
CA LEU A 150 -13.89 22.14 -16.15
C LEU A 150 -13.14 23.44 -16.46
N VAL A 151 -12.81 23.66 -17.73
CA VAL A 151 -12.09 24.85 -18.18
C VAL A 151 -12.93 25.73 -19.11
N GLY A 152 -14.25 25.59 -19.13
CA GLY A 152 -15.11 26.23 -20.14
C GLY A 152 -15.10 27.75 -20.16
N ASN A 153 -14.64 28.39 -19.08
CA ASN A 153 -14.42 29.83 -19.00
C ASN A 153 -13.29 30.15 -18.01
N PRO A 154 -12.75 31.39 -18.03
CA PRO A 154 -11.64 31.81 -17.17
C PRO A 154 -11.94 31.65 -15.68
N HIS A 155 -13.19 31.83 -15.25
CA HIS A 155 -13.57 31.67 -13.85
C HIS A 155 -13.43 30.21 -13.38
N ARG A 156 -13.90 29.25 -14.19
CA ARG A 156 -13.75 27.82 -13.89
C ARG A 156 -12.30 27.36 -13.94
N LEU A 157 -11.55 27.84 -14.92
CA LEU A 157 -10.11 27.56 -15.00
C LEU A 157 -9.37 28.13 -13.79
N LYS A 158 -9.69 29.36 -13.37
CA LYS A 158 -9.15 29.97 -12.15
C LYS A 158 -9.42 29.09 -10.91
N LEU A 159 -10.63 28.60 -10.73
CA LEU A 159 -10.96 27.70 -9.63
C LEU A 159 -10.12 26.40 -9.67
N LEU A 160 -9.87 25.86 -10.86
CA LEU A 160 -9.04 24.68 -11.04
C LEU A 160 -7.56 24.94 -10.73
N LEU A 161 -7.02 26.08 -11.18
CA LEU A 161 -5.62 26.46 -10.95
C LEU A 161 -5.35 26.87 -9.49
N ASP A 162 -6.33 27.44 -8.80
CA ASP A 162 -6.22 27.86 -7.40
C ASP A 162 -6.49 26.70 -6.41
N TYR A 163 -7.17 25.64 -6.87
CA TYR A 163 -7.54 24.49 -6.04
C TYR A 163 -6.39 23.93 -5.18
N PRO A 164 -5.16 23.73 -5.71
CA PRO A 164 -4.04 23.22 -4.92
C PRO A 164 -3.63 24.15 -3.78
N GLN A 165 -3.79 25.48 -3.93
CA GLN A 165 -3.52 26.45 -2.87
C GLN A 165 -4.65 26.50 -1.84
N THR A 166 -5.91 26.49 -2.28
CA THR A 166 -7.05 26.57 -1.36
C THR A 166 -7.23 25.28 -0.53
N ASN A 167 -6.91 24.12 -1.10
CA ASN A 167 -7.19 22.80 -0.52
C ASN A 167 -5.93 22.01 -0.14
N GLN A 168 -4.85 22.70 0.25
CA GLN A 168 -3.55 22.10 0.58
C GLN A 168 -3.65 20.91 1.54
N ILE A 169 -4.47 21.00 2.60
CA ILE A 169 -4.60 19.94 3.61
C ILE A 169 -5.26 18.69 3.01
N SER A 170 -6.34 18.86 2.25
CA SER A 170 -7.05 17.75 1.60
C SER A 170 -6.16 17.05 0.57
N MET A 171 -5.44 17.84 -0.24
CA MET A 171 -4.47 17.33 -1.21
C MET A 171 -3.30 16.61 -0.51
N PHE A 172 -2.79 17.17 0.58
CA PHE A 172 -1.74 16.53 1.37
C PHE A 172 -2.20 15.18 1.92
N LEU A 173 -3.37 15.13 2.55
CA LEU A 173 -3.92 13.90 3.11
C LEU A 173 -4.18 12.83 2.04
N SER A 174 -4.71 13.22 0.87
CA SER A 174 -4.99 12.28 -0.21
C SER A 174 -3.70 11.67 -0.79
N ILE A 175 -2.66 12.48 -0.96
CA ILE A 175 -1.35 12.01 -1.45
C ILE A 175 -0.68 11.10 -0.41
N VAL A 176 -0.67 11.50 0.87
CA VAL A 176 -0.12 10.66 1.96
C VAL A 176 -0.87 9.34 2.04
N PHE A 177 -2.20 9.36 1.94
CA PHE A 177 -3.00 8.15 1.96
C PHE A 177 -2.74 7.23 0.76
N SER A 178 -2.57 7.82 -0.43
CA SER A 178 -2.19 7.08 -1.64
C SER A 178 -0.83 6.38 -1.48
N TYR A 179 0.19 7.11 -1.02
CA TYR A 179 1.51 6.54 -0.71
C TYR A 179 1.43 5.48 0.40
N PHE A 180 0.63 5.72 1.44
CA PHE A 180 0.43 4.77 2.53
C PHE A 180 -0.13 3.45 2.02
N MET A 181 -1.18 3.49 1.18
CA MET A 181 -1.77 2.28 0.61
C MET A 181 -0.79 1.54 -0.30
N MET A 182 -0.09 2.27 -1.16
CA MET A 182 0.93 1.70 -2.04
C MET A 182 2.05 1.03 -1.24
N PHE A 183 2.60 1.70 -0.22
CA PHE A 183 3.65 1.13 0.63
C PHE A 183 3.15 -0.03 1.48
N PHE A 184 1.92 0.02 1.98
CA PHE A 184 1.35 -1.06 2.76
C PHE A 184 1.21 -2.35 1.94
N ILE A 185 0.67 -2.25 0.71
CA ILE A 185 0.55 -3.40 -0.20
C ILE A 185 1.93 -3.91 -0.60
N ARG A 186 2.84 -3.02 -0.99
CA ARG A 186 4.22 -3.40 -1.37
C ARG A 186 4.94 -4.11 -0.22
N TYR A 187 4.83 -3.57 0.99
CA TYR A 187 5.51 -4.13 2.16
C TYR A 187 5.02 -5.53 2.51
N TRP A 188 3.72 -5.78 2.36
CA TRP A 188 3.16 -7.13 2.47
C TRP A 188 3.74 -8.09 1.44
N PHE A 189 3.82 -7.65 0.18
CA PHE A 189 4.40 -8.45 -0.89
C PHE A 189 5.86 -8.79 -0.62
N ASP A 190 6.66 -7.79 -0.22
CA ASP A 190 8.05 -7.96 0.16
C ASP A 190 8.20 -8.97 1.31
N LEU A 191 7.38 -8.85 2.36
CA LEU A 191 7.41 -9.78 3.51
C LEU A 191 7.05 -11.22 3.12
N ILE A 192 6.07 -11.43 2.24
CA ILE A 192 5.70 -12.76 1.76
C ILE A 192 6.88 -13.39 1.01
N LEU A 193 7.53 -12.63 0.13
CA LEU A 193 8.69 -13.11 -0.62
C LEU A 193 9.89 -13.41 0.29
N ILE A 194 10.24 -12.49 1.19
CA ILE A 194 11.33 -12.68 2.17
C ILE A 194 11.03 -13.90 3.04
N ASN A 195 9.79 -14.08 3.49
CA ASN A 195 9.39 -15.24 4.28
C ASN A 195 9.45 -16.56 3.50
N GLY A 196 9.22 -16.52 2.18
CA GLY A 196 9.46 -17.62 1.26
C GLY A 196 10.93 -18.04 1.25
N ILE A 197 11.82 -17.08 1.01
CA ILE A 197 13.27 -17.30 0.99
C ILE A 197 13.77 -17.78 2.35
N ALA A 198 13.27 -17.20 3.44
CA ALA A 198 13.62 -17.60 4.80
C ALA A 198 13.20 -19.05 5.11
N GLY A 199 12.24 -19.60 4.36
CA GLY A 199 11.88 -21.02 4.44
C GLY A 199 13.05 -21.96 4.13
N LEU A 200 14.05 -21.53 3.35
CA LEU A 200 15.25 -22.31 3.08
C LEU A 200 16.06 -22.61 4.35
N PHE A 201 15.96 -21.77 5.39
CA PHE A 201 16.63 -22.04 6.66
C PHE A 201 16.00 -23.21 7.42
N ASN A 202 14.73 -23.56 7.17
CA ASN A 202 14.09 -24.70 7.84
C ASN A 202 14.79 -26.03 7.54
N PHE A 203 15.43 -26.18 6.37
CA PHE A 203 16.18 -27.41 6.03
C PHE A 203 17.36 -27.68 6.97
N ARG A 204 17.85 -26.65 7.68
CA ARG A 204 18.98 -26.76 8.62
C ARG A 204 18.56 -26.78 10.09
N LEU A 205 17.26 -26.71 10.38
CA LEU A 205 16.73 -26.67 11.74
C LEU A 205 16.24 -28.06 12.16
N THR A 206 16.54 -28.45 13.41
CA THR A 206 16.03 -29.69 14.01
C THR A 206 14.50 -29.69 14.14
N ARG A 207 13.89 -28.51 14.33
CA ARG A 207 12.45 -28.32 14.27
C ARG A 207 12.12 -27.20 13.27
N PRO A 208 11.38 -27.49 12.18
CA PRO A 208 11.04 -26.49 11.19
C PRO A 208 10.05 -25.48 11.77
N ILE A 209 10.24 -24.20 11.46
CA ILE A 209 9.31 -23.13 11.88
C ILE A 209 8.16 -23.06 10.88
N LEU A 210 6.93 -23.08 11.37
CA LEU A 210 5.72 -22.96 10.56
C LEU A 210 5.71 -21.63 9.78
N TRP A 211 5.08 -21.63 8.60
CA TRP A 211 5.02 -20.45 7.72
C TRP A 211 4.52 -19.19 8.45
N ARG A 212 3.43 -19.32 9.22
CA ARG A 212 2.80 -18.23 9.98
C ARG A 212 3.73 -17.64 11.05
N ASP A 213 4.44 -18.51 11.76
CA ASP A 213 5.33 -18.12 12.86
C ASP A 213 6.59 -17.46 12.32
N ARG A 214 7.13 -17.98 11.21
CA ARG A 214 8.23 -17.34 10.50
C ARG A 214 7.83 -15.96 9.98
N LEU A 215 6.62 -15.83 9.43
CA LEU A 215 6.10 -14.55 8.95
C LEU A 215 5.95 -13.55 10.11
N LYS A 216 5.46 -13.97 11.28
CA LYS A 216 5.42 -13.13 12.50
C LYS A 216 6.79 -12.58 12.85
N ILE A 217 7.79 -13.46 12.94
CA ILE A 217 9.16 -13.08 13.29
C ILE A 217 9.73 -12.13 12.23
N MET A 218 9.53 -12.45 10.95
CA MET A 218 10.05 -11.65 9.84
C MET A 218 9.43 -10.25 9.80
N THR A 219 8.13 -10.14 10.05
CA THR A 219 7.44 -8.85 10.18
C THR A 219 8.12 -8.00 11.25
N VAL A 220 8.35 -8.52 12.46
CA VAL A 220 8.96 -7.73 13.54
C VAL A 220 10.43 -7.40 13.27
N ILE A 221 11.18 -8.34 12.67
CA ILE A 221 12.57 -8.09 12.26
C ILE A 221 12.62 -6.94 11.28
N SER A 222 11.73 -6.91 10.29
CA SER A 222 11.80 -5.95 9.18
C SER A 222 11.54 -4.49 9.59
N TYR A 223 10.90 -4.21 10.73
CA TYR A 223 10.64 -2.83 11.16
C TYR A 223 11.90 -1.99 11.31
N ALA A 224 12.95 -2.54 11.92
CA ALA A 224 14.19 -1.80 12.12
C ALA A 224 14.96 -1.57 10.81
N PRO A 225 15.21 -2.58 9.96
CA PRO A 225 15.80 -2.39 8.64
C PRO A 225 15.03 -1.43 7.75
N VAL A 226 13.70 -1.49 7.69
CA VAL A 226 12.89 -0.57 6.87
C VAL A 226 13.09 0.88 7.33
N LEU A 227 12.96 1.14 8.63
CA LEU A 227 13.13 2.49 9.17
C LEU A 227 14.57 2.99 9.02
N LEU A 228 15.56 2.11 9.17
CA LEU A 228 16.97 2.43 8.98
C LEU A 228 17.26 2.80 7.52
N LEU A 229 16.77 2.01 6.56
CA LEU A 229 16.93 2.30 5.14
C LEU A 229 16.26 3.62 4.76
N GLU A 230 15.07 3.90 5.29
CA GLU A 230 14.43 5.19 5.07
C GLU A 230 15.26 6.34 5.65
N ALA A 231 15.75 6.22 6.88
CA ALA A 231 16.60 7.24 7.49
C ALA A 231 17.91 7.47 6.71
N VAL A 232 18.52 6.40 6.19
CA VAL A 232 19.72 6.50 5.32
C VAL A 232 19.39 7.20 4.01
N SER A 233 18.21 6.96 3.42
CA SER A 233 17.80 7.58 2.16
C SER A 233 17.67 9.11 2.24
N TRP A 234 17.45 9.66 3.45
CA TRP A 234 17.44 11.11 3.68
C TRP A 234 18.84 11.73 3.53
N ILE A 235 19.88 11.00 3.91
CA ILE A 235 21.27 11.47 3.84
C ILE A 235 21.86 11.14 2.46
N PHE A 236 21.56 9.95 1.94
CA PHE A 236 22.07 9.44 0.67
C PHE A 236 20.90 9.04 -0.25
N PRO A 237 20.40 9.96 -1.09
CA PRO A 237 19.27 9.69 -1.99
C PRO A 237 19.51 8.55 -2.99
N LEU A 238 20.79 8.26 -3.27
CA LEU A 238 21.23 7.16 -4.14
C LEU A 238 20.95 5.77 -3.54
N ILE A 239 20.86 5.68 -2.21
CA ILE A 239 20.50 4.43 -1.52
C ILE A 239 18.98 4.36 -1.46
N SER A 240 18.39 3.80 -2.51
CA SER A 240 16.96 3.48 -2.52
C SER A 240 16.68 2.24 -1.67
N SER A 241 15.47 2.15 -1.09
CA SER A 241 14.95 0.98 -0.39
C SER A 241 14.67 -0.17 -1.38
N SER A 242 15.75 -0.75 -1.89
CA SER A 242 15.70 -1.90 -2.79
C SER A 242 15.29 -3.15 -2.01
N PHE A 243 14.41 -3.95 -2.62
CA PHE A 243 14.01 -5.26 -2.11
C PHE A 243 15.22 -6.12 -1.74
N LEU A 244 16.29 -6.10 -2.54
CA LEU A 244 17.48 -6.90 -2.30
C LEU A 244 18.20 -6.53 -1.00
N ILE A 245 18.33 -5.23 -0.72
CA ILE A 245 18.99 -4.75 0.50
C ILE A 245 18.13 -5.10 1.72
N LEU A 246 16.83 -4.82 1.65
CA LEU A 246 15.89 -5.12 2.74
C LEU A 246 15.86 -6.62 3.03
N SER A 247 15.71 -7.45 2.00
CA SER A 247 15.69 -8.91 2.09
C SER A 247 16.97 -9.43 2.73
N THR A 248 18.13 -8.98 2.26
CA THR A 248 19.44 -9.40 2.80
C THR A 248 19.56 -9.05 4.28
N LEU A 249 19.21 -7.82 4.67
CA LEU A 249 19.26 -7.41 6.07
C LEU A 249 18.32 -8.26 6.94
N CYS A 250 17.09 -8.47 6.48
CA CYS A 250 16.10 -9.26 7.22
C CYS A 250 16.55 -10.73 7.37
N LEU A 251 17.07 -11.35 6.31
CA LEU A 251 17.55 -12.73 6.33
C LEU A 251 18.79 -12.89 7.22
N VAL A 252 19.73 -11.94 7.20
CA VAL A 252 20.90 -11.95 8.10
C VAL A 252 20.46 -11.83 9.57
N ILE A 253 19.58 -10.89 9.88
CA ILE A 253 19.06 -10.73 11.25
C ILE A 253 18.29 -11.98 11.69
N PHE A 254 17.48 -12.56 10.79
CA PHE A 254 16.75 -13.79 11.04
C PHE A 254 17.69 -14.96 11.32
N PHE A 255 18.76 -15.12 10.52
CA PHE A 255 19.78 -16.14 10.76
C PHE A 255 20.47 -15.97 12.11
N ILE A 256 20.88 -14.75 12.46
CA ILE A 256 21.51 -14.45 13.76
C ILE A 256 20.53 -14.70 14.91
N CYS A 257 19.26 -14.34 14.73
CA CYS A 257 18.19 -14.59 15.69
C CYS A 257 18.06 -16.08 16.01
N LEU A 258 17.95 -16.93 14.97
CA LEU A 258 17.88 -18.38 15.13
C LEU A 258 19.14 -18.93 15.81
N ARG A 259 20.33 -18.54 15.35
CA ARG A 259 21.60 -18.99 15.92
C ARG A 259 21.72 -18.64 17.41
N ASN A 260 21.43 -17.40 17.78
CA ASN A 260 21.53 -16.95 19.17
C ASN A 260 20.49 -17.62 20.06
N HIS A 261 19.30 -17.90 19.52
CA HIS A 261 18.29 -18.67 20.23
C HIS A 261 18.73 -20.09 20.50
N THR A 262 19.26 -20.79 19.48
CA THR A 262 19.78 -22.15 19.64
C THR A 262 20.89 -22.20 20.69
N HIS A 263 21.86 -21.29 20.65
CA HIS A 263 22.91 -21.23 21.67
C HIS A 263 22.37 -20.96 23.07
N TYR A 264 21.36 -20.10 23.21
CA TYR A 264 20.73 -19.84 24.50
C TYR A 264 20.00 -21.06 25.05
N ILE A 265 19.26 -21.79 24.22
CA ILE A 265 18.59 -23.02 24.63
C ILE A 265 19.61 -24.08 25.03
N GLN A 266 20.68 -24.25 24.26
CA GLN A 266 21.79 -25.13 24.63
C GLN A 266 22.45 -24.73 25.96
N PHE A 267 22.61 -23.44 26.22
CA PHE A 267 23.13 -22.93 27.48
C PHE A 267 22.21 -23.29 28.64
N ILE A 268 20.91 -22.99 28.53
CA ILE A 268 19.90 -23.38 29.52
C ILE A 268 19.96 -24.89 29.78
N MET A 269 19.96 -25.71 28.73
CA MET A 269 19.99 -27.16 28.84
C MET A 269 21.21 -27.64 29.62
N LYS A 270 22.40 -27.11 29.32
CA LYS A 270 23.63 -27.43 30.04
C LYS A 270 23.62 -26.94 31.50
N THR A 271 23.00 -25.79 31.76
CA THR A 271 22.95 -25.20 33.11
C THR A 271 21.94 -25.90 34.02
N LEU A 272 20.85 -26.45 33.47
CA LEU A 272 19.82 -27.15 34.23
C LEU A 272 20.02 -28.66 34.34
N ASP A 273 21.10 -29.23 33.77
CA ASP A 273 21.42 -30.67 33.77
C ASP A 273 20.23 -31.54 33.30
N ILE A 274 19.47 -31.03 32.33
CA ILE A 274 18.25 -31.69 31.83
C ILE A 274 18.67 -32.73 30.80
N ASP A 275 18.50 -34.00 31.15
CA ASP A 275 18.72 -35.14 30.25
C ASP A 275 17.59 -35.19 29.19
N ILE A 276 17.99 -35.04 27.92
CA ILE A 276 17.11 -34.73 26.79
C ILE A 276 16.07 -35.84 26.57
N ASP A 277 16.45 -37.10 26.79
CA ASP A 277 15.58 -38.26 26.57
C ASP A 277 14.38 -38.24 27.51
N SER A 278 14.56 -37.82 28.77
CA SER A 278 13.49 -37.77 29.77
C SER A 278 12.43 -36.69 29.49
N VAL A 279 12.85 -35.50 29.05
CA VAL A 279 11.93 -34.40 28.73
C VAL A 279 11.27 -34.61 27.38
N GLN A 280 11.97 -35.24 26.44
CA GLN A 280 11.44 -35.57 25.13
C GLN A 280 10.40 -36.70 25.21
N ASP A 281 10.59 -37.68 26.10
CA ASP A 281 9.60 -38.71 26.42
C ASP A 281 8.38 -38.15 27.18
N GLU A 282 8.58 -37.22 28.13
CA GLU A 282 7.49 -36.61 28.88
C GLU A 282 6.61 -35.71 27.98
N ILE A 283 7.23 -34.92 27.09
CA ILE A 283 6.48 -34.10 26.11
C ILE A 283 5.73 -34.99 25.12
N LYS A 284 6.31 -36.12 24.71
CA LYS A 284 5.66 -37.08 23.81
C LYS A 284 4.46 -37.74 24.50
N ARG A 285 4.60 -38.16 25.76
CA ARG A 285 3.49 -38.68 26.58
C ARG A 285 2.37 -37.65 26.75
N GLN A 286 2.71 -36.40 27.04
CA GLN A 286 1.70 -35.34 27.19
C GLN A 286 0.97 -35.02 25.86
N MET A 287 1.69 -35.06 24.73
CA MET A 287 1.08 -34.93 23.40
C MET A 287 0.17 -36.12 23.05
N ASP A 288 0.60 -37.34 23.36
CA ASP A 288 -0.20 -38.55 23.14
C ASP A 288 -1.45 -38.56 24.03
N GLU A 289 -1.36 -38.09 25.28
CA GLU A 289 -2.50 -37.91 26.18
C GLU A 289 -3.46 -36.80 25.70
N LEU A 290 -2.94 -35.69 25.17
CA LEU A 290 -3.76 -34.62 24.57
C LEU A 290 -4.47 -35.11 23.31
N ASN A 291 -3.79 -35.85 22.44
CA ASN A 291 -4.39 -36.44 21.24
C ASN A 291 -5.44 -37.51 21.58
N GLN A 292 -5.21 -38.32 22.62
CA GLN A 292 -6.22 -39.27 23.11
C GLN A 292 -7.44 -38.55 23.70
N ARG A 293 -7.26 -37.44 24.42
CA ARG A 293 -8.36 -36.61 24.93
C ARG A 293 -9.13 -35.92 23.80
N GLU A 294 -8.45 -35.44 22.75
CA GLU A 294 -9.11 -34.84 21.58
C GLU A 294 -9.90 -35.88 20.77
N ASN A 295 -9.34 -37.08 20.55
CA ASN A 295 -10.05 -38.17 19.88
C ASN A 295 -11.24 -38.68 20.71
N SER A 296 -11.10 -38.76 22.03
CA SER A 296 -12.21 -39.14 22.93
C SER A 296 -13.33 -38.09 22.92
N ASN A 297 -12.98 -36.80 22.83
CA ASN A 297 -13.94 -35.70 22.73
C ASN A 297 -14.61 -35.60 21.35
N GLN A 298 -13.92 -35.99 20.26
CA GLN A 298 -14.53 -36.10 18.93
C GLN A 298 -15.49 -37.29 18.83
N GLN A 299 -15.12 -38.44 19.41
CA GLN A 299 -15.98 -39.62 19.43
C GLN A 299 -17.24 -39.41 20.28
N ASN A 300 -17.15 -38.68 21.40
CA ASN A 300 -18.32 -38.25 22.17
C ASN A 300 -19.21 -37.25 21.40
N LYS A 301 -18.62 -36.32 20.65
CA LYS A 301 -19.39 -35.38 19.81
C LYS A 301 -20.08 -36.05 18.62
N GLU A 302 -19.46 -37.03 17.97
CA GLU A 302 -20.10 -37.80 16.91
C GLU A 302 -21.21 -38.72 17.44
N THR A 303 -21.07 -39.23 18.67
CA THR A 303 -22.10 -40.03 19.34
C THR A 303 -23.31 -39.17 19.73
N ASP A 304 -23.08 -37.95 20.25
CA ASP A 304 -24.16 -37.00 20.55
C ASP A 304 -24.81 -36.43 19.28
N GLN A 305 -24.04 -36.26 18.19
CA GLN A 305 -24.59 -35.79 16.91
C GLN A 305 -25.41 -36.89 16.21
N LYS A 306 -24.98 -38.16 16.23
CA LYS A 306 -25.82 -39.28 15.77
C LYS A 306 -27.10 -39.43 16.59
N ARG A 307 -27.02 -39.31 17.91
CA ARG A 307 -28.19 -39.39 18.80
C ARG A 307 -29.19 -38.24 18.59
N SER A 308 -28.73 -37.08 18.13
CA SER A 308 -29.59 -35.94 17.79
C SER A 308 -30.17 -36.02 16.36
N THR A 309 -29.57 -36.81 15.47
CA THR A 309 -30.07 -36.99 14.08
C THR A 309 -31.12 -38.11 13.99
N ASP A 310 -31.09 -39.10 14.89
CA ASP A 310 -32.08 -40.19 14.93
C ASP A 310 -33.44 -39.81 15.58
N VAL A 311 -33.63 -38.56 16.02
CA VAL A 311 -34.88 -38.10 16.68
C VAL A 311 -35.72 -37.16 15.81
N VAL A 312 -35.34 -36.89 14.55
CA VAL A 312 -36.03 -35.90 13.69
C VAL A 312 -36.88 -36.51 12.55
N ASP A 313 -37.09 -37.83 12.51
CA ASP A 313 -37.96 -38.49 11.50
C ASP A 313 -39.13 -39.29 12.12
N LEU A 314 -39.93 -38.65 12.99
CA LEU A 314 -41.16 -39.25 13.53
C LEU A 314 -42.33 -38.27 13.55
N TYR A 315 -42.70 -37.68 12.40
CA TYR A 315 -44.10 -37.30 12.12
C TYR A 315 -44.39 -37.34 10.60
N PRO A 316 -45.49 -37.98 10.15
CA PRO A 316 -45.75 -38.20 8.73
C PRO A 316 -46.28 -36.95 8.02
N LYS A 317 -45.86 -36.78 6.77
CA LYS A 317 -46.56 -35.97 5.75
C LYS A 317 -47.93 -36.58 5.50
N ASN A 318 -48.99 -35.84 5.78
CA ASN A 318 -50.31 -36.08 5.19
C ASN A 318 -50.53 -35.06 4.06
N GLU A 319 -50.47 -35.54 2.83
CA GLU A 319 -51.18 -34.95 1.70
C GLU A 319 -52.55 -35.65 1.63
N ASP A 320 -53.64 -34.88 1.61
CA ASP A 320 -54.73 -35.07 0.66
C ASP A 320 -55.67 -33.85 0.64
N ASN A 321 -55.89 -33.37 -0.58
CA ASN A 321 -56.71 -32.24 -1.09
C ASN A 321 -58.24 -32.60 -1.03
N PRO A 322 -59.24 -31.82 -1.53
CA PRO A 322 -59.25 -30.55 -2.29
C PRO A 322 -60.40 -29.54 -1.97
N SER A 323 -60.38 -28.38 -2.67
CA SER A 323 -61.53 -27.58 -3.17
C SER A 323 -62.61 -27.05 -2.19
N ASP A 324 -62.74 -25.73 -2.04
CA ASP A 324 -63.86 -24.95 -2.62
C ASP A 324 -63.72 -23.42 -2.41
N LYS A 325 -64.07 -22.69 -3.48
CA LYS A 325 -64.73 -21.37 -3.61
C LYS A 325 -64.66 -20.26 -2.54
N ASP A 326 -64.43 -19.06 -3.08
CA ASP A 326 -65.19 -17.80 -2.91
C ASP A 326 -65.71 -17.40 -1.50
N ARG A 327 -65.20 -16.27 -0.98
CA ARG A 327 -65.93 -15.00 -0.73
C ARG A 327 -65.32 -14.15 0.40
N ASP A 328 -65.22 -12.86 0.09
CA ASP A 328 -65.53 -11.69 0.92
C ASP A 328 -64.96 -11.60 2.36
N LYS A 329 -63.97 -10.71 2.57
CA LYS A 329 -64.16 -9.35 3.10
C LYS A 329 -62.85 -8.61 3.33
#